data_AF-A0A817THS1-F1
#
_entry.id   AF-A0A817THS1-F1
#
_cell.length_a   1.000
_cell.length_b   1.000
_cell.length_c   1.000
_cell.angle_alpha   90.00
_cell.angle_beta   90.00
_cell.angle_gamma   90.00
#
_symmetry.space_group_name_H-M   'P 1'
#
loop_
_entity.id
_entity.type
_entity.pdbx_description
1 polymer ?
#
loop_
_entity_poly.entity_id
_entity_poly.type
_entity_poly.pdbx_seq_one_letter_code
_entity_poly.pdbx_strand_id
1 'polypeptide(L)'
;MRFVVSFDRLLLLLISFLLQHVHICLTFTDNNRLYYAKVNYNFEIQYKFFSSSTNSHLFVYRQEFLHRFGYIKTNDSSLEISPPAVKAFQRFIGLNQTGIIDELTWQKMREPRCGNKDLRRIQRRKRYILQGSRWPSNEPLTFRIVKYPTTFPQQFVDAELTKALKLWSSASSLEFEHRKLKKRDALKASSLDHKTDIRISFEIGDHGDTEPFDGPGNVLGHAFFPQYGGDAHFDNDEYWTMKSTDGVNLFQVAAHEFGHSLGLEHSNKPDAIMAPFFKGYTSNFTLQEDDIRAIQALYGGKPSKSFSSPLSNSIETFQPASKQMAPSVKSSNKVTSLCQDPQFDAIITIDDDTYIFKDHLVYRRSKSSMDTEYPKPIRDVFGRWEGGIWQTIPDKIDTALTWPNQQIFFFKGKHYWKTIRFQLQTGYPRLIRDGFRGLDEQHFFTGHLNAAFVYSGDNHTYFIKDAMIWRLHMNLEFSSSIDIDYPQFVSRWLNIGEKITSAIQWINGLTYFFSHKYYYRYDHVHQQVADSYPTYPRPISEWWLQCNPGASPSSSSSS
;
A
#
# COMPACT_ATOMS: atom_id res chain seq x y z
N MET A 1 42.02 -36.58 4.61
CA MET A 1 42.00 -35.36 5.44
C MET A 1 40.55 -34.97 5.66
N ARG A 2 39.96 -35.31 6.82
CA ARG A 2 38.63 -34.84 7.22
C ARG A 2 38.80 -33.41 7.73
N PHE A 3 38.36 -32.42 6.97
CA PHE A 3 38.17 -31.08 7.50
C PHE A 3 36.73 -31.00 8.02
N VAL A 4 36.58 -31.29 9.30
CA VAL A 4 35.41 -30.87 10.09
C VAL A 4 35.60 -29.38 10.33
N VAL A 5 34.92 -28.53 9.56
CA VAL A 5 34.74 -27.14 9.95
C VAL A 5 33.71 -27.14 11.08
N SER A 6 34.24 -27.09 12.31
CA SER A 6 33.46 -26.89 13.53
C SER A 6 32.90 -25.46 13.51
N PHE A 7 31.70 -25.28 12.95
CA PHE A 7 30.83 -24.20 13.41
C PHE A 7 30.20 -24.66 14.71
N ASP A 8 30.41 -23.88 15.78
CA ASP A 8 30.11 -24.25 17.16
C ASP A 8 28.65 -24.65 17.35
N ARG A 9 28.42 -25.96 17.56
CA ARG A 9 27.18 -26.47 18.17
C ARG A 9 26.85 -25.72 19.45
N LEU A 10 27.85 -25.19 20.14
CA LEU A 10 27.70 -24.38 21.36
C LEU A 10 26.95 -23.07 21.11
N LEU A 11 27.17 -22.38 19.98
CA LEU A 11 26.53 -21.10 19.67
C LEU A 11 25.04 -21.30 19.33
N LEU A 12 24.72 -22.35 18.56
CA LEU A 12 23.34 -22.74 18.25
C LEU A 12 22.59 -23.27 19.49
N LEU A 13 23.30 -24.00 20.36
CA LEU A 13 22.76 -24.42 21.66
C LEU A 13 22.57 -23.23 22.61
N LEU A 14 23.47 -22.25 22.62
CA LEU A 14 23.34 -21.03 23.42
C LEU A 14 22.16 -20.16 22.96
N ILE A 15 21.99 -20.00 21.64
CA ILE A 15 20.83 -19.29 21.06
C ILE A 15 19.52 -20.03 21.38
N SER A 16 19.50 -21.36 21.33
CA SER A 16 18.30 -22.14 21.68
C SER A 16 18.03 -22.19 23.18
N PHE A 17 19.07 -22.13 24.03
CA PHE A 17 18.92 -22.07 25.49
C PHE A 17 18.38 -20.72 25.97
N LEU A 18 18.70 -19.63 25.25
CA LEU A 18 18.22 -18.28 25.53
C LEU A 18 16.78 -18.02 25.05
N LEU A 19 16.27 -18.84 24.12
CA LEU A 19 14.97 -18.68 23.47
C LEU A 19 14.08 -19.91 23.72
N GLN A 20 13.74 -20.15 24.99
CA GLN A 20 13.04 -21.37 25.42
C GLN A 20 11.65 -21.62 24.79
N HIS A 21 11.12 -20.73 23.96
CA HIS A 21 9.79 -20.89 23.34
C HIS A 21 9.69 -20.49 21.86
N VAL A 22 10.81 -20.39 21.13
CA VAL A 22 10.79 -19.89 19.74
C VAL A 22 11.06 -21.03 18.76
N HIS A 23 10.21 -21.15 17.73
CA HIS A 23 10.59 -21.84 16.50
C HIS A 23 11.64 -20.98 15.79
N ILE A 24 12.92 -21.30 16.01
CA ILE A 24 14.00 -20.57 15.35
C ILE A 24 14.23 -21.20 13.99
N CYS A 25 13.86 -20.46 12.93
CA CYS A 25 14.24 -20.75 11.56
C CYS A 25 15.56 -20.04 11.27
N LEU A 26 16.62 -20.81 11.07
CA LEU A 26 17.93 -20.24 10.69
C LEU A 26 18.18 -20.51 9.21
N THR A 27 18.42 -19.45 8.47
CA THR A 27 19.00 -19.51 7.12
C THR A 27 20.48 -19.20 7.21
N PHE A 28 21.32 -20.14 6.80
CA PHE A 28 22.75 -19.90 6.69
C PHE A 28 23.28 -20.41 5.36
N THR A 29 24.31 -19.73 4.88
CA THR A 29 25.00 -20.04 3.64
C THR A 29 26.33 -20.70 3.96
N ASP A 30 26.50 -21.95 3.50
CA ASP A 30 27.80 -22.61 3.49
C ASP A 30 28.13 -22.99 2.03
N ASN A 31 29.30 -22.57 1.53
CA ASN A 31 29.74 -22.84 0.16
C ASN A 31 28.69 -22.53 -0.93
N ASN A 32 28.06 -21.34 -0.90
CA ASN A 32 26.97 -20.94 -1.81
C ASN A 32 25.71 -21.82 -1.77
N ARG A 33 25.52 -22.60 -0.70
CA ARG A 33 24.33 -23.45 -0.49
C ARG A 33 23.51 -22.90 0.66
N LEU A 34 22.21 -22.74 0.43
CA LEU A 34 21.28 -22.30 1.46
C LEU A 34 20.77 -23.51 2.24
N TYR A 35 20.97 -23.49 3.55
CA TYR A 35 20.46 -24.50 4.46
C TYR A 35 19.37 -23.89 5.33
N TYR A 36 18.29 -24.66 5.49
CA TYR A 36 17.23 -24.36 6.44
C TYR A 36 17.38 -25.31 7.63
N ALA A 37 17.42 -24.76 8.84
CA ALA A 37 17.40 -25.53 10.08
C ALA A 37 16.19 -25.15 10.93
N LYS A 38 15.38 -26.15 11.31
CA LYS A 38 14.33 -26.04 12.33
C LYS A 38 14.78 -26.77 13.58
N VAL A 39 14.82 -26.06 14.70
CA VAL A 39 15.09 -26.63 16.02
C VAL A 39 13.75 -26.98 16.68
N ASN A 40 13.54 -28.24 17.05
CA ASN A 40 12.35 -28.67 17.78
C ASN A 40 12.55 -28.53 19.31
N TYR A 41 11.47 -28.70 20.08
CA TYR A 41 11.50 -28.64 21.56
C TYR A 41 12.40 -29.71 22.21
N ASN A 42 12.80 -30.74 21.46
CA ASN A 42 13.71 -31.79 21.91
C ASN A 42 15.17 -31.49 21.51
N PHE A 43 15.47 -30.29 21.02
CA PHE A 43 16.78 -29.87 20.51
C PHE A 43 17.30 -30.69 19.32
N GLU A 44 16.44 -31.41 18.61
CA GLU A 44 16.80 -32.03 17.34
C GLU A 44 16.75 -30.97 16.24
N ILE A 45 17.85 -30.87 15.49
CA ILE A 45 17.99 -29.96 14.35
C ILE A 45 17.67 -30.75 13.09
N GLN A 46 16.53 -30.45 12.46
CA GLN A 46 16.23 -30.95 11.12
C GLN A 46 16.76 -29.94 10.10
N TYR A 47 17.63 -30.40 9.19
CA TYR A 47 18.15 -29.57 8.10
C TYR A 47 17.74 -30.14 6.73
N LYS A 48 17.39 -29.25 5.80
CA LYS A 48 17.13 -29.61 4.40
C LYS A 48 17.97 -28.73 3.49
N PHE A 49 18.72 -29.38 2.62
CA PHE A 49 19.50 -28.74 1.57
C PHE A 49 18.54 -28.27 0.47
N PHE A 50 18.66 -26.99 0.08
CA PHE A 50 18.04 -26.48 -1.13
C PHE A 50 19.15 -26.15 -2.13
N SER A 51 19.04 -26.67 -3.36
CA SER A 51 19.96 -26.26 -4.42
C SER A 51 19.88 -24.75 -4.64
N SER A 52 20.98 -24.13 -5.08
CA SER A 52 21.17 -22.68 -5.24
C SER A 52 20.33 -22.03 -6.35
N SER A 53 19.11 -22.52 -6.57
CA SER A 53 18.08 -21.88 -7.37
C SER A 53 17.27 -20.94 -6.48
N THR A 54 16.85 -19.81 -7.06
CA THR A 54 16.01 -18.73 -6.51
C THR A 54 14.67 -19.15 -5.87
N ASN A 55 14.37 -20.45 -5.75
CA ASN A 55 13.12 -21.01 -5.23
C ASN A 55 13.07 -21.25 -3.70
N SER A 56 14.19 -21.18 -2.99
CA SER A 56 14.24 -21.56 -1.57
C SER A 56 13.53 -20.57 -0.63
N HIS A 57 13.69 -19.26 -0.82
CA HIS A 57 13.01 -18.24 -0.01
C HIS A 57 11.50 -18.20 -0.22
N LEU A 58 11.05 -18.37 -1.47
CA LEU A 58 9.62 -18.44 -1.82
C LEU A 58 8.95 -19.67 -1.20
N PHE A 59 9.66 -20.78 -1.15
CA PHE A 59 9.18 -22.00 -0.51
C PHE A 59 8.93 -21.79 0.99
N VAL A 60 9.86 -21.14 1.69
CA VAL A 60 9.75 -20.85 3.14
C VAL A 60 8.54 -19.96 3.41
N TYR A 61 8.43 -18.83 2.70
CA TYR A 61 7.30 -17.91 2.89
C TYR A 61 5.95 -18.61 2.66
N ARG A 62 5.84 -19.45 1.62
CA ARG A 62 4.60 -20.18 1.32
C ARG A 62 4.19 -21.12 2.46
N GLN A 63 5.16 -21.81 3.05
CA GLN A 63 4.93 -22.70 4.16
C GLN A 63 4.56 -21.92 5.44
N GLU A 64 5.28 -20.83 5.71
CA GLU A 64 5.02 -19.94 6.84
C GLU A 64 3.63 -19.32 6.77
N PHE A 65 3.20 -18.86 5.60
CA PHE A 65 1.83 -18.36 5.39
C PHE A 65 0.78 -19.41 5.79
N LEU A 66 0.90 -20.63 5.26
CA LEU A 66 -0.08 -21.68 5.52
C LEU A 66 -0.09 -22.10 7.00
N HIS A 67 1.06 -21.99 7.68
CA HIS A 67 1.15 -22.22 9.12
C HIS A 67 0.53 -21.06 9.92
N ARG A 68 0.95 -19.82 9.63
CA ARG A 68 0.50 -18.59 10.30
C ARG A 68 -1.02 -18.47 10.29
N PHE A 69 -1.65 -18.73 9.14
CA PHE A 69 -3.10 -18.59 8.97
C PHE A 69 -3.92 -19.87 9.25
N GLY A 70 -3.30 -20.93 9.78
CA GLY A 70 -4.00 -22.09 10.34
C GLY A 70 -4.38 -23.20 9.34
N TYR A 71 -3.78 -23.20 8.15
CA TYR A 71 -4.01 -24.23 7.12
C TYR A 71 -3.17 -25.49 7.32
N ILE A 72 -2.06 -25.41 8.06
CA ILE A 72 -1.22 -26.54 8.46
C ILE A 72 -1.50 -26.90 9.92
N LYS A 73 -1.60 -28.20 10.23
CA LYS A 73 -1.73 -28.69 11.61
C LYS A 73 -0.38 -28.58 12.31
N THR A 74 -0.37 -28.08 13.55
CA THR A 74 0.84 -27.84 14.37
C THR A 74 1.73 -29.09 14.58
N ASN A 75 1.22 -30.29 14.37
CA ASN A 75 1.97 -31.55 14.51
C ASN A 75 2.55 -32.07 13.19
N ASP A 76 2.31 -31.37 12.08
CA ASP A 76 2.85 -31.74 10.77
C ASP A 76 4.25 -31.13 10.62
N SER A 77 5.26 -31.89 11.01
CA SER A 77 6.68 -31.50 10.94
C SER A 77 7.27 -31.56 9.52
N SER A 78 6.44 -31.79 8.50
CA SER A 78 6.93 -31.98 7.13
C SER A 78 7.47 -30.69 6.51
N LEU A 79 8.65 -30.76 5.90
CA LEU A 79 9.27 -29.69 5.12
C LEU A 79 8.73 -29.67 3.68
N GLU A 80 7.47 -30.05 3.49
CA GLU A 80 6.77 -30.09 2.21
C GLU A 80 5.45 -29.33 2.31
N ILE A 81 5.11 -28.57 1.28
CA ILE A 81 3.85 -27.84 1.22
C ILE A 81 2.73 -28.87 1.00
N SER A 82 1.94 -29.10 2.04
CA SER A 82 0.85 -30.07 2.04
C SER A 82 -0.24 -29.67 1.02
N PRO A 83 -0.49 -30.46 -0.05
CA PRO A 83 -1.55 -30.16 -1.01
C PRO A 83 -2.94 -30.01 -0.35
N PRO A 84 -3.31 -30.79 0.70
CA PRO A 84 -4.51 -30.53 1.49
C PRO A 84 -4.58 -29.13 2.13
N ALA A 85 -3.47 -28.60 2.64
CA ALA A 85 -3.43 -27.26 3.23
C ALA A 85 -3.66 -26.18 2.16
N VAL A 86 -3.03 -26.35 0.99
CA VAL A 86 -3.24 -25.45 -0.16
C VAL A 86 -4.70 -25.50 -0.64
N LYS A 87 -5.31 -26.68 -0.75
CA LYS A 87 -6.74 -26.82 -1.10
C LYS A 87 -7.65 -26.16 -0.07
N ALA A 88 -7.29 -26.21 1.20
CA ALA A 88 -8.06 -25.57 2.27
C ALA A 88 -8.01 -24.04 2.13
N PHE A 89 -6.83 -23.48 1.84
CA PHE A 89 -6.66 -22.05 1.53
C PHE A 89 -7.45 -21.66 0.30
N GLN A 90 -7.22 -22.31 -0.85
CA GLN A 90 -7.94 -22.05 -2.11
C GLN A 90 -9.46 -22.09 -1.92
N ARG A 91 -9.97 -23.10 -1.21
CA ARG A 91 -11.40 -23.20 -0.88
C ARG A 91 -11.90 -22.02 -0.04
N PHE A 92 -11.10 -21.56 0.93
CA PHE A 92 -11.47 -20.46 1.81
C PHE A 92 -11.63 -19.16 1.03
N ILE A 93 -10.71 -18.89 0.09
CA ILE A 93 -10.69 -17.66 -0.70
C ILE A 93 -11.49 -17.75 -2.01
N GLY A 94 -12.12 -18.89 -2.29
CA GLY A 94 -12.95 -19.10 -3.48
C GLY A 94 -12.20 -19.41 -4.78
N LEU A 95 -10.94 -19.84 -4.71
CA LEU A 95 -10.16 -20.31 -5.85
C LEU A 95 -10.41 -21.80 -6.16
N ASN A 96 -10.01 -22.22 -7.36
CA ASN A 96 -9.98 -23.62 -7.76
C ASN A 96 -9.05 -24.43 -6.85
N GLN A 97 -9.54 -25.57 -6.34
CA GLN A 97 -8.84 -26.38 -5.33
C GLN A 97 -7.82 -27.32 -5.97
N THR A 98 -6.82 -26.76 -6.66
CA THR A 98 -5.75 -27.50 -7.34
C THR A 98 -4.83 -28.22 -6.36
N GLY A 99 -4.64 -27.67 -5.15
CA GLY A 99 -3.68 -28.15 -4.17
C GLY A 99 -2.22 -27.84 -4.52
N ILE A 100 -2.02 -27.00 -5.52
CA ILE A 100 -0.73 -26.47 -5.94
C ILE A 100 -0.80 -24.95 -5.73
N ILE A 101 0.29 -24.35 -5.25
CA ILE A 101 0.39 -22.89 -5.18
C ILE A 101 0.69 -22.39 -6.59
N ASP A 102 -0.37 -22.34 -7.41
CA ASP A 102 -0.38 -21.72 -8.72
C ASP A 102 -0.30 -20.18 -8.60
N GLU A 103 -0.16 -19.51 -9.73
CA GLU A 103 0.06 -18.06 -9.78
C GLU A 103 -1.04 -17.27 -9.05
N LEU A 104 -2.31 -17.63 -9.25
CA LEU A 104 -3.44 -16.97 -8.58
C LEU A 104 -3.43 -17.22 -7.06
N THR A 105 -3.12 -18.45 -6.64
CA THR A 105 -2.97 -18.78 -5.22
C THR A 105 -1.83 -17.98 -4.60
N TRP A 106 -0.71 -17.87 -5.32
CA TRP A 106 0.47 -17.12 -4.89
C TRP A 106 0.21 -15.63 -4.79
N GLN A 107 -0.47 -15.04 -5.78
CA GLN A 107 -0.89 -13.64 -5.76
C GLN A 107 -1.75 -13.34 -4.53
N LYS A 108 -2.71 -14.22 -4.22
CA LYS A 108 -3.57 -14.08 -3.05
C LYS A 108 -2.81 -14.18 -1.72
N MET A 109 -1.76 -15.00 -1.61
CA MET A 109 -0.93 -15.10 -0.39
C MET A 109 -0.09 -13.84 -0.10
N ARG A 110 0.00 -12.92 -1.06
CA ARG A 110 0.77 -11.66 -0.96
C ARG A 110 -0.11 -10.42 -0.82
N GLU A 111 -1.43 -10.57 -0.82
CA GLU A 111 -2.35 -9.46 -0.63
C GLU A 111 -2.38 -9.03 0.85
N PRO A 112 -2.41 -7.70 1.13
CA PRO A 112 -2.63 -7.18 2.46
C PRO A 112 -3.85 -7.80 3.13
N ARG A 113 -3.71 -8.22 4.39
CA ARG A 113 -4.75 -8.95 5.11
C ARG A 113 -4.67 -8.75 6.62
N CYS A 114 -5.69 -9.22 7.32
CA CYS A 114 -5.66 -9.39 8.78
C CYS A 114 -4.71 -10.54 9.18
N GLY A 115 -4.05 -10.36 10.33
CA GLY A 115 -3.13 -11.30 10.96
C GLY A 115 -3.79 -12.51 11.62
N ASN A 116 -5.11 -12.46 11.85
CA ASN A 116 -5.84 -13.55 12.47
C ASN A 116 -5.87 -14.82 11.59
N LYS A 117 -5.95 -15.99 12.24
CA LYS A 117 -6.05 -17.29 11.57
C LYS A 117 -7.40 -17.46 10.86
N ASP A 118 -7.37 -17.95 9.62
CA ASP A 118 -8.57 -18.24 8.82
C ASP A 118 -9.32 -19.48 9.31
N LEU A 119 -8.56 -20.49 9.74
CA LEU A 119 -9.11 -21.75 10.23
C LEU A 119 -8.67 -21.99 11.67
N ARG A 120 -9.64 -21.99 12.60
CA ARG A 120 -9.44 -22.49 13.96
C ARG A 120 -9.89 -23.94 14.09
N ARG A 121 -9.21 -24.69 14.95
CA ARG A 121 -9.35 -26.14 15.13
C ARG A 121 -10.80 -26.53 15.50
N ILE A 122 -11.53 -27.09 14.53
CA ILE A 122 -12.76 -27.92 14.63
C ILE A 122 -13.73 -27.54 15.77
N GLN A 123 -14.71 -26.69 15.49
CA GLN A 123 -16.09 -26.87 15.99
C GLN A 123 -17.09 -26.62 14.85
N ARG A 124 -18.23 -27.31 14.89
CA ARG A 124 -19.24 -27.39 13.81
C ARG A 124 -19.57 -26.00 13.23
N ARG A 125 -19.35 -25.84 11.92
CA ARG A 125 -19.72 -24.67 11.12
C ARG A 125 -21.21 -24.32 11.30
N LYS A 126 -21.52 -23.21 11.95
CA LYS A 126 -22.80 -22.51 11.74
C LYS A 126 -22.74 -21.76 10.39
N ARG A 127 -23.90 -21.39 9.84
CA ARG A 127 -24.04 -20.73 8.52
C ARG A 127 -23.54 -19.28 8.47
N TYR A 128 -22.98 -18.77 9.57
CA TYR A 128 -22.49 -17.41 9.80
C TYR A 128 -21.32 -17.47 10.80
N ILE A 129 -20.45 -16.47 10.78
CA ILE A 129 -19.11 -16.54 11.36
C ILE A 129 -19.12 -16.18 12.85
N LEU A 130 -19.18 -17.19 13.71
CA LEU A 130 -19.01 -16.99 15.15
C LEU A 130 -17.78 -17.73 15.62
N GLN A 131 -16.89 -17.04 16.34
CA GLN A 131 -15.85 -17.70 17.12
C GLN A 131 -16.46 -18.45 18.31
N GLY A 132 -17.47 -17.83 18.94
CA GLY A 132 -18.25 -18.41 20.03
C GLY A 132 -18.15 -17.65 21.36
N SER A 133 -17.12 -16.82 21.57
CA SER A 133 -17.04 -15.90 22.71
C SER A 133 -17.67 -14.55 22.39
N ARG A 134 -18.30 -13.93 23.38
CA ARG A 134 -18.95 -12.63 23.28
C ARG A 134 -18.74 -11.86 24.57
N TRP A 135 -18.80 -10.55 24.51
CA TRP A 135 -18.86 -9.74 25.72
C TRP A 135 -20.22 -9.85 26.41
N PRO A 136 -20.27 -9.67 27.74
CA PRO A 136 -21.51 -9.34 28.44
C PRO A 136 -22.12 -8.08 27.83
N SER A 137 -23.41 -8.13 27.48
CA SER A 137 -24.10 -7.08 26.70
C SER A 137 -24.98 -6.16 27.56
N ASN A 138 -24.72 -6.12 28.85
CA ASN A 138 -25.51 -5.41 29.87
C ASN A 138 -24.94 -4.03 30.23
N GLU A 139 -23.70 -3.74 29.84
CA GLU A 139 -23.06 -2.44 30.00
C GLU A 139 -22.35 -2.03 28.70
N PRO A 140 -22.12 -0.73 28.45
CA PRO A 140 -21.32 -0.27 27.32
C PRO A 140 -19.90 -0.84 27.37
N LEU A 141 -19.41 -1.35 26.24
CA LEU A 141 -18.02 -1.80 26.12
C LEU A 141 -17.09 -0.61 26.11
N THR A 142 -16.07 -0.68 26.96
CA THR A 142 -15.12 0.40 27.12
C THR A 142 -13.92 0.17 26.23
N PHE A 143 -13.49 1.22 25.52
CA PHE A 143 -12.29 1.14 24.69
C PHE A 143 -11.35 2.30 24.98
N ARG A 144 -10.07 2.06 24.70
CA ARG A 144 -9.00 3.03 24.93
C ARG A 144 -7.86 2.84 23.96
N ILE A 145 -7.39 3.94 23.41
CA ILE A 145 -6.16 3.96 22.61
C ILE A 145 -4.98 4.16 23.57
N VAL A 146 -4.17 3.11 23.68
CA VAL A 146 -3.00 3.04 24.57
C VAL A 146 -1.78 3.62 23.87
N LYS A 147 -1.61 3.32 22.57
CA LYS A 147 -0.52 3.81 21.73
C LYS A 147 -1.09 4.31 20.41
N TYR A 148 -0.76 5.53 20.03
CA TYR A 148 -1.23 6.18 18.80
C TYR A 148 -0.22 6.04 17.67
N PRO A 149 -0.65 6.09 16.40
CA PRO A 149 0.27 6.15 15.29
C PRO A 149 0.97 7.51 15.26
N THR A 150 2.18 7.54 14.70
CA THR A 150 2.97 8.77 14.53
C THR A 150 2.46 9.62 13.36
N THR A 151 1.69 9.03 12.45
CA THR A 151 1.26 9.62 11.18
C THR A 151 0.05 10.56 11.28
N PHE A 152 -0.74 10.47 12.36
CA PHE A 152 -1.96 11.26 12.53
C PHE A 152 -2.08 11.95 13.89
N PRO A 153 -2.68 13.15 13.95
CA PRO A 153 -3.10 13.73 15.21
C PRO A 153 -4.11 12.83 15.93
N GLN A 154 -3.95 12.67 17.25
CA GLN A 154 -4.75 11.76 18.08
C GLN A 154 -6.27 11.95 17.91
N GLN A 155 -6.73 13.20 17.74
CA GLN A 155 -8.15 13.49 17.55
C GLN A 155 -8.76 12.81 16.31
N PHE A 156 -7.99 12.71 15.22
CA PHE A 156 -8.48 12.06 14.00
C PHE A 156 -8.49 10.54 14.15
N VAL A 157 -7.47 9.98 14.82
CA VAL A 157 -7.41 8.56 15.17
C VAL A 157 -8.60 8.19 16.05
N ASP A 158 -8.87 8.99 17.09
CA ASP A 158 -10.05 8.85 17.95
C ASP A 158 -11.34 8.80 17.14
N ALA A 159 -11.49 9.71 16.17
CA ALA A 159 -12.69 9.83 15.37
C ALA A 159 -12.90 8.62 14.46
N GLU A 160 -11.86 8.18 13.75
CA GLU A 160 -11.96 7.03 12.83
C GLU A 160 -12.18 5.70 13.58
N LEU A 161 -11.50 5.49 14.71
CA LEU A 161 -11.70 4.28 15.53
C LEU A 161 -13.07 4.27 16.20
N THR A 162 -13.53 5.41 16.71
CA THR A 162 -14.91 5.54 17.25
C THR A 162 -15.94 5.26 16.15
N LYS A 163 -15.70 5.75 14.93
CA LYS A 163 -16.58 5.52 13.78
C LYS A 163 -16.64 4.04 13.41
N ALA A 164 -15.51 3.32 13.45
CA ALA A 164 -15.45 1.88 13.22
C ALA A 164 -16.26 1.08 14.26
N LEU A 165 -16.15 1.40 15.55
CA LEU A 165 -17.00 0.77 16.58
C LEU A 165 -18.48 1.12 16.43
N LYS A 166 -18.79 2.37 16.07
CA LYS A 166 -20.16 2.80 15.79
C LYS A 166 -20.80 2.05 14.61
N LEU A 167 -19.99 1.63 13.63
CA LEU A 167 -20.48 0.80 12.53
C LEU A 167 -21.10 -0.49 13.08
N TRP A 168 -20.42 -1.20 13.99
CA TRP A 168 -20.93 -2.40 14.65
C TRP A 168 -22.10 -2.13 15.59
N SER A 169 -22.04 -1.03 16.35
CA SER A 169 -23.17 -0.60 17.20
C SER A 169 -24.42 -0.36 16.35
N SER A 170 -24.30 0.15 15.12
CA SER A 170 -25.46 0.44 14.26
C SER A 170 -26.34 -0.79 13.97
N ALA A 171 -25.73 -1.98 13.93
CA ALA A 171 -26.41 -3.25 13.62
C ALA A 171 -26.65 -4.15 14.84
N SER A 172 -26.25 -3.73 16.05
CA SER A 172 -26.32 -4.56 17.26
C SER A 172 -26.86 -3.79 18.47
N SER A 173 -27.09 -4.48 19.60
CA SER A 173 -27.42 -3.82 20.87
C SER A 173 -26.19 -3.24 21.60
N LEU A 174 -25.00 -3.32 21.01
CA LEU A 174 -23.76 -2.87 21.65
C LEU A 174 -23.68 -1.34 21.70
N GLU A 175 -23.17 -0.85 22.83
CA GLU A 175 -22.77 0.53 23.02
C GLU A 175 -21.29 0.59 23.39
N PHE A 176 -20.62 1.69 23.03
CA PHE A 176 -19.19 1.85 23.23
C PHE A 176 -18.88 3.15 23.97
N GLU A 177 -18.06 3.06 25.01
CA GLU A 177 -17.58 4.20 25.80
C GLU A 177 -16.07 4.40 25.58
N HIS A 178 -15.66 5.57 25.06
CA HIS A 178 -14.25 5.90 24.91
C HIS A 178 -13.67 6.43 26.24
N ARG A 179 -12.78 5.66 26.88
CA ARG A 179 -12.06 6.07 28.09
C ARG A 179 -10.76 6.80 27.79
N LYS A 180 -10.86 8.12 27.56
CA LYS A 180 -9.68 8.99 27.35
C LYS A 180 -8.93 9.24 28.66
N LEU A 181 -7.60 9.13 28.62
CA LEU A 181 -6.76 9.61 29.71
C LEU A 181 -6.83 11.14 29.78
N LYS A 182 -7.22 11.67 30.94
CA LYS A 182 -7.06 13.09 31.23
C LYS A 182 -5.62 13.33 31.71
N LYS A 183 -5.02 14.49 31.39
CA LYS A 183 -3.64 14.82 31.79
C LYS A 183 -3.34 14.59 33.27
N ARG A 184 -4.31 14.83 34.15
CA ARG A 184 -4.23 14.63 35.60
C ARG A 184 -4.15 13.14 36.03
N ASP A 185 -4.55 12.23 35.15
CA ASP A 185 -4.70 10.79 35.43
C ASP A 185 -3.55 9.97 34.80
N ALA A 186 -2.51 10.62 34.26
CA ALA A 186 -1.36 9.95 33.62
C ALA A 186 -0.64 8.98 34.57
N LEU A 187 -0.58 9.30 35.87
CA LEU A 187 -0.02 8.42 36.92
C LEU A 187 -0.88 7.16 37.20
N LYS A 188 -2.09 7.07 36.65
CA LYS A 188 -3.01 5.94 36.80
C LYS A 188 -3.21 5.14 35.52
N ALA A 189 -2.46 5.43 34.45
CA ALA A 189 -2.61 4.81 33.13
C ALA A 189 -2.69 3.28 33.20
N SER A 190 -1.73 2.63 33.86
CA SER A 190 -1.71 1.16 34.02
C SER A 190 -2.96 0.60 34.72
N SER A 191 -3.45 1.26 35.77
CA SER A 191 -4.68 0.81 36.47
C SER A 191 -5.93 0.93 35.60
N LEU A 192 -5.94 1.91 34.68
CA LEU A 192 -7.04 2.15 33.76
C LEU A 192 -7.02 1.15 32.60
N ASP A 193 -5.83 0.79 32.14
CA ASP A 193 -5.63 -0.20 31.09
C ASP A 193 -6.13 -1.59 31.54
N HIS A 194 -5.97 -1.96 32.80
CA HIS A 194 -6.53 -3.22 33.37
C HIS A 194 -8.05 -3.22 33.54
N LYS A 195 -8.73 -2.09 33.34
CA LYS A 195 -10.17 -1.91 33.52
C LYS A 195 -10.89 -1.48 32.23
N THR A 196 -10.25 -1.69 31.09
CA THR A 196 -10.80 -1.39 29.76
C THR A 196 -11.02 -2.69 29.00
N ASP A 197 -12.16 -2.81 28.32
CA ASP A 197 -12.54 -4.04 27.62
C ASP A 197 -11.80 -4.23 26.29
N ILE A 198 -11.50 -3.14 25.58
CA ILE A 198 -10.75 -3.18 24.31
C ILE A 198 -9.63 -2.15 24.34
N ARG A 199 -8.38 -2.61 24.40
CA ARG A 199 -7.21 -1.75 24.25
C ARG A 199 -6.80 -1.71 22.79
N ILE A 200 -6.46 -0.51 22.32
CA ILE A 200 -6.05 -0.28 20.94
C ILE A 200 -4.63 0.26 20.94
N SER A 201 -3.74 -0.39 20.21
CA SER A 201 -2.37 0.08 20.06
C SER A 201 -1.89 -0.05 18.62
N PHE A 202 -0.98 0.85 18.26
CA PHE A 202 -0.24 0.82 17.00
C PHE A 202 1.18 0.35 17.33
N GLU A 203 1.52 -0.85 16.87
CA GLU A 203 2.74 -1.56 17.23
C GLU A 203 3.62 -1.83 16.02
N ILE A 204 4.88 -2.22 16.24
CA ILE A 204 5.85 -2.51 15.17
C ILE A 204 6.52 -3.84 15.50
N GLY A 205 6.66 -4.73 14.51
CA GLY A 205 7.41 -5.97 14.67
C GLY A 205 6.92 -6.83 15.84
N ASP A 206 7.84 -7.40 16.62
CA ASP A 206 7.50 -8.09 17.87
C ASP A 206 7.05 -7.11 18.95
N HIS A 207 5.82 -7.30 19.42
CA HIS A 207 5.14 -6.44 20.39
C HIS A 207 4.58 -7.23 21.59
N GLY A 208 5.15 -8.40 21.87
CA GLY A 208 4.98 -9.10 23.15
C GLY A 208 3.78 -10.04 23.26
N ASP A 209 3.12 -10.35 22.13
CA ASP A 209 1.93 -11.22 22.08
C ASP A 209 2.09 -12.47 21.20
N THR A 210 3.32 -12.75 20.77
CA THR A 210 3.71 -13.90 19.92
C THR A 210 3.23 -13.87 18.46
N GLU A 211 2.57 -12.79 18.02
CA GLU A 211 2.13 -12.60 16.64
C GLU A 211 2.80 -11.33 16.04
N PRO A 212 4.13 -11.34 15.80
CA PRO A 212 4.85 -10.14 15.35
C PRO A 212 4.35 -9.65 13.99
N PHE A 213 4.34 -8.32 13.81
CA PHE A 213 4.08 -7.70 12.51
C PHE A 213 5.27 -7.86 11.56
N ASP A 214 4.99 -7.93 10.26
CA ASP A 214 5.95 -8.15 9.18
C ASP A 214 6.39 -6.86 8.47
N GLY A 215 5.95 -5.70 8.98
CA GLY A 215 6.24 -4.39 8.41
C GLY A 215 5.28 -4.06 7.25
N PRO A 216 5.58 -3.03 6.45
CA PRO A 216 4.59 -2.44 5.55
C PRO A 216 3.98 -3.42 4.53
N GLY A 217 2.67 -3.38 4.41
CA GLY A 217 1.85 -4.01 3.40
C GLY A 217 1.08 -5.23 3.90
N ASN A 218 1.79 -6.31 4.26
CA ASN A 218 1.14 -7.54 4.70
C ASN A 218 0.93 -7.51 6.22
N VAL A 219 0.01 -8.34 6.74
CA VAL A 219 -0.58 -8.20 8.10
C VAL A 219 -0.74 -6.76 8.60
N LEU A 220 -1.88 -6.17 8.24
CA LEU A 220 -2.23 -4.78 8.58
C LEU A 220 -2.55 -4.56 10.06
N GLY A 221 -2.86 -5.64 10.76
CA GLY A 221 -3.32 -5.64 12.13
C GLY A 221 -3.88 -7.01 12.52
N HIS A 222 -4.13 -7.16 13.81
CA HIS A 222 -4.85 -8.29 14.37
C HIS A 222 -5.58 -7.86 15.62
N ALA A 223 -6.61 -8.63 15.99
CA ALA A 223 -7.33 -8.41 17.22
C ALA A 223 -7.66 -9.71 17.93
N PHE A 224 -7.56 -9.67 19.25
CA PHE A 224 -7.94 -10.76 20.11
C PHE A 224 -9.45 -10.87 20.24
N PHE A 225 -9.94 -12.09 20.39
CA PHE A 225 -11.35 -12.35 20.67
C PHE A 225 -11.71 -11.94 22.11
N PRO A 226 -13.01 -11.74 22.44
CA PRO A 226 -13.46 -11.35 23.78
C PRO A 226 -12.85 -12.18 24.92
N GLN A 227 -12.76 -13.51 24.75
CA GLN A 227 -12.18 -14.41 25.75
C GLN A 227 -10.69 -14.19 26.06
N TYR A 228 -9.98 -13.43 25.21
CA TYR A 228 -8.57 -13.08 25.36
C TYR A 228 -8.36 -11.58 25.60
N GLY A 229 -9.43 -10.83 25.88
CA GLY A 229 -9.36 -9.41 26.22
C GLY A 229 -9.65 -8.45 25.08
N GLY A 230 -10.01 -8.91 23.88
CA GLY A 230 -10.53 -8.03 22.82
C GLY A 230 -9.54 -7.03 22.20
N ASP A 231 -8.30 -6.96 22.68
CA ASP A 231 -7.35 -5.95 22.26
C ASP A 231 -7.07 -5.99 20.76
N ALA A 232 -6.93 -4.82 20.15
CA ALA A 232 -6.68 -4.65 18.73
C ALA A 232 -5.33 -3.96 18.51
N HIS A 233 -4.46 -4.62 17.75
CA HIS A 233 -3.16 -4.14 17.37
C HIS A 233 -3.15 -3.80 15.88
N PHE A 234 -2.61 -2.65 15.54
CA PHE A 234 -2.47 -2.17 14.18
C PHE A 234 -0.98 -2.06 13.86
N ASP A 235 -0.55 -2.51 12.67
CA ASP A 235 0.84 -2.36 12.28
C ASP A 235 1.14 -0.88 11.99
N ASN A 236 1.99 -0.28 12.82
CA ASN A 236 2.36 1.12 12.73
C ASN A 236 3.37 1.40 11.60
N ASP A 237 3.94 0.36 10.97
CA ASP A 237 4.72 0.51 9.75
C ASP A 237 3.84 0.70 8.51
N GLU A 238 2.53 0.54 8.62
CA GLU A 238 1.60 0.78 7.52
C GLU A 238 1.43 2.25 7.17
N TYR A 239 1.23 2.51 5.88
CA TYR A 239 0.81 3.82 5.40
C TYR A 239 -0.69 4.02 5.63
N TRP A 240 -1.04 4.36 6.87
CA TRP A 240 -2.41 4.62 7.28
C TRP A 240 -3.00 5.85 6.58
N THR A 241 -4.24 5.75 6.12
CA THR A 241 -5.02 6.80 5.45
C THR A 241 -6.47 6.82 5.93
N MET A 242 -7.21 7.91 5.68
CA MET A 242 -8.62 8.04 6.13
C MET A 242 -9.64 8.07 4.99
N LYS A 243 -9.32 8.75 3.89
CA LYS A 243 -10.20 8.88 2.71
C LYS A 243 -9.39 8.85 1.41
N SER A 244 -8.36 8.01 1.39
CA SER A 244 -7.48 7.85 0.24
C SER A 244 -7.45 6.40 -0.22
N THR A 245 -7.40 6.20 -1.53
CA THR A 245 -7.09 4.91 -2.16
C THR A 245 -5.59 4.60 -2.15
N ASP A 246 -4.74 5.56 -1.81
CA ASP A 246 -3.28 5.48 -1.95
C ASP A 246 -2.58 4.84 -0.73
N GLY A 247 -3.31 4.11 0.12
CA GLY A 247 -2.77 3.49 1.33
C GLY A 247 -3.80 2.62 2.04
N VAL A 248 -3.51 2.31 3.32
CA VAL A 248 -4.35 1.43 4.13
C VAL A 248 -5.37 2.26 4.89
N ASN A 249 -6.66 2.02 4.65
CA ASN A 249 -7.69 2.83 5.25
C ASN A 249 -7.92 2.43 6.71
N LEU A 250 -7.55 3.31 7.66
CA LEU A 250 -7.61 3.01 9.09
C LEU A 250 -9.02 2.63 9.54
N PHE A 251 -10.06 3.31 9.06
CA PHE A 251 -11.43 3.00 9.44
C PHE A 251 -11.89 1.63 8.95
N GLN A 252 -11.49 1.20 7.75
CA GLN A 252 -11.89 -0.09 7.20
C GLN A 252 -11.16 -1.25 7.87
N VAL A 253 -9.85 -1.11 8.12
CA VAL A 253 -9.10 -2.12 8.87
C VAL A 253 -9.58 -2.17 10.32
N ALA A 254 -9.77 -1.03 10.98
CA ALA A 254 -10.31 -1.01 12.34
C ALA A 254 -11.71 -1.61 12.43
N ALA A 255 -12.57 -1.38 11.44
CA ALA A 255 -13.87 -2.04 11.40
C ALA A 255 -13.73 -3.56 11.33
N HIS A 256 -12.79 -4.08 10.55
CA HIS A 256 -12.46 -5.51 10.50
C HIS A 256 -11.94 -6.03 11.85
N GLU A 257 -10.88 -5.42 12.38
CA GLU A 257 -10.25 -5.86 13.64
C GLU A 257 -11.23 -5.79 14.82
N PHE A 258 -12.07 -4.77 14.89
CA PHE A 258 -13.11 -4.72 15.92
C PHE A 258 -14.18 -5.80 15.76
N GLY A 259 -14.42 -6.32 14.56
CA GLY A 259 -15.25 -7.51 14.42
C GLY A 259 -14.67 -8.70 15.19
N HIS A 260 -13.34 -8.90 15.16
CA HIS A 260 -12.65 -9.90 15.99
C HIS A 260 -12.74 -9.58 17.47
N SER A 261 -12.48 -8.33 17.88
CA SER A 261 -12.68 -7.86 19.27
C SER A 261 -14.10 -8.13 19.79
N LEU A 262 -15.08 -8.22 18.89
CA LEU A 262 -16.48 -8.51 19.19
C LEU A 262 -16.86 -9.99 19.05
N GLY A 263 -15.97 -10.87 18.63
CA GLY A 263 -16.20 -12.32 18.58
C GLY A 263 -16.50 -12.91 17.19
N LEU A 264 -16.32 -12.13 16.12
CA LEU A 264 -16.51 -12.58 14.74
C LEU A 264 -15.19 -13.16 14.20
N GLU A 265 -15.22 -14.27 13.46
CA GLU A 265 -14.04 -14.77 12.73
C GLU A 265 -14.00 -14.23 11.28
N HIS A 266 -13.04 -14.69 10.49
CA HIS A 266 -12.99 -14.36 9.07
C HIS A 266 -14.15 -14.96 8.27
N SER A 267 -14.72 -14.14 7.40
CA SER A 267 -15.68 -14.54 6.37
C SER A 267 -14.98 -15.14 5.17
N ASN A 268 -15.60 -16.16 4.59
CA ASN A 268 -15.26 -16.60 3.23
C ASN A 268 -16.06 -15.87 2.15
N LYS A 269 -16.90 -14.89 2.52
CA LYS A 269 -17.61 -14.03 1.57
C LYS A 269 -16.69 -12.90 1.14
N PRO A 270 -16.33 -12.80 -0.15
CA PRO A 270 -15.41 -11.77 -0.60
C PRO A 270 -15.85 -10.38 -0.22
N ASP A 271 -17.15 -10.05 -0.21
CA ASP A 271 -17.61 -8.68 0.04
C ASP A 271 -17.76 -8.30 1.52
N ALA A 272 -17.77 -9.28 2.43
CA ALA A 272 -17.92 -9.01 3.87
C ALA A 272 -16.79 -8.14 4.41
N ILE A 273 -17.09 -7.35 5.45
CA ILE A 273 -16.05 -6.61 6.19
C ILE A 273 -15.09 -7.62 6.82
N MET A 274 -15.61 -8.72 7.37
CA MET A 274 -14.81 -9.78 7.97
C MET A 274 -14.06 -10.67 6.95
N ALA A 275 -14.07 -10.36 5.65
CA ALA A 275 -13.17 -11.04 4.71
C ALA A 275 -11.70 -10.71 5.07
N PRO A 276 -10.78 -11.70 5.08
CA PRO A 276 -9.43 -11.49 5.61
C PRO A 276 -8.58 -10.50 4.81
N PHE A 277 -8.83 -10.37 3.50
CA PHE A 277 -8.02 -9.54 2.60
C PHE A 277 -8.56 -8.12 2.52
N PHE A 278 -7.66 -7.16 2.63
CA PHE A 278 -7.97 -5.75 2.45
C PHE A 278 -8.19 -5.42 0.98
N LYS A 279 -9.28 -4.71 0.69
CA LYS A 279 -9.75 -4.45 -0.68
C LYS A 279 -9.38 -3.06 -1.21
N GLY A 280 -8.58 -2.31 -0.45
CA GLY A 280 -8.40 -0.89 -0.68
C GLY A 280 -9.55 -0.05 -0.13
N TYR A 281 -9.43 1.26 -0.28
CA TYR A 281 -10.44 2.20 0.18
C TYR A 281 -11.68 2.23 -0.71
N THR A 282 -12.83 2.02 -0.08
CA THR A 282 -14.16 2.21 -0.67
C THR A 282 -14.90 3.35 0.03
N SER A 283 -15.47 4.29 -0.74
CA SER A 283 -16.20 5.43 -0.17
C SER A 283 -17.55 5.02 0.42
N ASN A 284 -18.19 3.98 -0.11
CA ASN A 284 -19.44 3.41 0.38
C ASN A 284 -19.19 2.15 1.23
N PHE A 285 -18.43 2.31 2.32
CA PHE A 285 -18.10 1.21 3.22
C PHE A 285 -19.20 1.01 4.27
N THR A 286 -19.93 -0.10 4.16
CA THR A 286 -21.02 -0.47 5.05
C THR A 286 -20.97 -1.95 5.41
N LEU A 287 -21.56 -2.32 6.54
CA LEU A 287 -21.75 -3.72 6.92
C LEU A 287 -22.50 -4.47 5.81
N GLN A 288 -21.99 -5.65 5.46
CA GLN A 288 -22.71 -6.56 4.57
C GLN A 288 -23.64 -7.45 5.38
N GLU A 289 -24.57 -8.09 4.69
CA GLU A 289 -25.58 -8.96 5.31
C GLU A 289 -24.96 -10.11 6.13
N ASP A 290 -23.80 -10.62 5.70
CA ASP A 290 -23.04 -11.64 6.43
C ASP A 290 -22.53 -11.10 7.78
N ASP A 291 -21.99 -9.88 7.79
CA ASP A 291 -21.50 -9.19 8.99
C ASP A 291 -22.66 -8.89 9.96
N ILE A 292 -23.81 -8.38 9.43
CA ILE A 292 -25.00 -8.04 10.21
C ILE A 292 -25.56 -9.27 10.92
N ARG A 293 -25.73 -10.39 10.20
CA ARG A 293 -26.25 -11.62 10.79
C ARG A 293 -25.30 -12.16 11.86
N ALA A 294 -23.99 -12.09 11.62
CA ALA A 294 -23.00 -12.60 12.56
C ALA A 294 -23.00 -11.78 13.86
N ILE A 295 -22.97 -10.45 13.78
CA ILE A 295 -22.98 -9.61 14.99
C ILE A 295 -24.32 -9.70 15.75
N GLN A 296 -25.45 -9.76 15.04
CA GLN A 296 -26.77 -9.92 15.66
C GLN A 296 -26.95 -11.30 16.29
N ALA A 297 -26.30 -12.34 15.78
CA ALA A 297 -26.31 -13.65 16.40
C ALA A 297 -25.58 -13.66 17.77
N LEU A 298 -24.63 -12.74 18.00
CA LEU A 298 -23.93 -12.60 19.29
C LEU A 298 -24.64 -11.64 20.25
N TYR A 299 -25.16 -10.53 19.74
CA TYR A 299 -25.60 -9.40 20.56
C TYR A 299 -27.07 -8.98 20.33
N GLY A 300 -27.77 -9.59 19.38
CA GLY A 300 -29.11 -9.14 18.95
C GLY A 300 -29.05 -7.85 18.14
N GLY A 301 -30.16 -7.49 17.49
CA GLY A 301 -30.33 -6.23 16.78
C GLY A 301 -30.78 -5.10 17.70
N LYS A 302 -30.72 -3.85 17.23
CA LYS A 302 -31.30 -2.72 17.98
C LYS A 302 -32.81 -2.92 18.16
N PRO A 303 -33.37 -2.66 19.34
CA PRO A 303 -34.81 -2.61 19.51
C PRO A 303 -35.38 -1.54 18.58
N SER A 304 -36.18 -1.95 17.58
CA SER A 304 -36.76 -1.01 16.63
C SER A 304 -37.80 -0.16 17.37
N LYS A 305 -37.64 1.16 17.38
CA LYS A 305 -38.82 2.03 17.45
C LYS A 305 -39.53 1.86 16.12
N SER A 306 -40.63 1.12 16.15
CA SER A 306 -41.53 0.90 15.02
C SER A 306 -41.88 2.23 14.36
N PHE A 307 -41.45 2.43 13.13
CA PHE A 307 -42.08 3.40 12.23
C PHE A 307 -42.39 2.69 10.91
N SER A 308 -43.70 2.53 10.71
CA SER A 308 -44.38 2.10 9.50
C SER A 308 -43.89 2.84 8.25
N SER A 309 -43.67 2.10 7.16
CA SER A 309 -43.56 2.65 5.80
C SER A 309 -44.79 3.49 5.43
N PRO A 310 -44.67 4.35 4.41
CA PRO A 310 -45.15 3.90 3.10
C PRO A 310 -44.20 4.19 1.92
N LEU A 311 -44.26 3.30 0.92
CA LEU A 311 -43.86 3.53 -0.47
C LEU A 311 -44.50 4.83 -1.01
N SER A 312 -43.74 5.62 -1.78
CA SER A 312 -44.29 6.24 -2.99
C SER A 312 -43.18 6.63 -3.97
N ASN A 313 -43.42 6.29 -5.23
CA ASN A 313 -42.61 6.59 -6.39
C ASN A 313 -42.63 8.10 -6.68
N SER A 314 -41.49 8.66 -7.10
CA SER A 314 -41.48 9.74 -8.09
C SER A 314 -40.21 9.65 -8.92
N ILE A 315 -40.43 9.44 -10.22
CA ILE A 315 -39.45 9.57 -11.29
C ILE A 315 -39.41 11.06 -11.61
N GLU A 316 -38.25 11.70 -11.47
CA GLU A 316 -38.01 13.02 -12.07
C GLU A 316 -36.88 12.96 -13.09
N THR A 317 -37.28 13.42 -14.27
CA THR A 317 -36.56 13.57 -15.53
C THR A 317 -35.47 14.62 -15.44
N PHE A 318 -34.22 14.24 -15.71
CA PHE A 318 -33.14 15.20 -16.00
C PHE A 318 -33.10 15.50 -17.50
N GLN A 319 -33.47 16.73 -17.87
CA GLN A 319 -33.01 17.36 -19.11
C GLN A 319 -31.97 18.45 -18.80
N PRO A 320 -31.07 18.77 -19.76
CA PRO A 320 -29.82 19.46 -19.50
C PRO A 320 -29.85 20.96 -19.85
N ALA A 321 -29.20 21.78 -19.03
CA ALA A 321 -28.84 23.17 -19.32
C ALA A 321 -27.66 23.54 -18.40
N SER A 322 -26.63 24.30 -18.77
CA SER A 322 -26.31 25.04 -19.98
C SER A 322 -24.80 25.36 -19.99
N LYS A 323 -24.29 25.71 -21.17
CA LYS A 323 -22.98 26.31 -21.41
C LYS A 323 -22.86 27.69 -20.75
N GLN A 324 -21.78 27.94 -20.01
CA GLN A 324 -21.19 29.29 -19.83
C GLN A 324 -19.65 29.12 -19.83
N MET A 325 -19.00 29.49 -20.94
CA MET A 325 -18.32 30.77 -21.19
C MET A 325 -17.10 31.00 -20.31
N ALA A 326 -15.94 30.88 -20.98
CA ALA A 326 -14.62 31.21 -20.48
C ALA A 326 -14.49 32.71 -20.17
N PRO A 327 -13.72 33.10 -19.14
CA PRO A 327 -13.18 34.44 -19.04
C PRO A 327 -11.84 34.51 -19.77
N SER A 328 -11.78 35.41 -20.75
CA SER A 328 -10.55 35.92 -21.35
C SER A 328 -9.78 36.75 -20.31
N VAL A 329 -8.60 36.29 -19.89
CA VAL A 329 -7.65 37.10 -19.11
C VAL A 329 -6.42 37.37 -19.96
N LYS A 330 -6.11 38.67 -20.06
CA LYS A 330 -5.03 39.23 -20.86
C LYS A 330 -3.65 38.82 -20.34
N SER A 331 -2.76 38.71 -21.31
CA SER A 331 -1.34 38.42 -21.24
C SER A 331 -0.54 39.34 -20.32
N SER A 332 -0.08 38.83 -19.18
CA SER A 332 1.23 39.09 -18.55
C SER A 332 1.28 38.38 -17.18
N ASN A 333 1.77 37.13 -17.12
CA ASN A 333 2.24 36.38 -15.92
C ASN A 333 2.17 34.86 -16.14
N LYS A 334 3.00 34.34 -17.06
CA LYS A 334 2.94 32.94 -17.52
C LYS A 334 3.84 31.95 -16.76
N VAL A 335 4.82 32.44 -15.99
CA VAL A 335 5.70 31.62 -15.12
C VAL A 335 5.13 31.47 -13.70
N THR A 336 4.09 32.23 -13.37
CA THR A 336 3.62 32.44 -12.00
C THR A 336 2.81 31.26 -11.44
N SER A 337 2.18 30.44 -12.28
CA SER A 337 1.34 29.30 -11.86
C SER A 337 2.14 28.14 -11.24
N LEU A 338 3.28 27.77 -11.83
CA LEU A 338 4.12 26.66 -11.35
C LEU A 338 4.93 27.06 -10.11
N CYS A 339 5.31 28.34 -10.00
CA CYS A 339 5.96 28.87 -8.79
C CYS A 339 5.03 28.95 -7.58
N GLN A 340 3.75 29.25 -7.80
CA GLN A 340 2.74 29.31 -6.72
C GLN A 340 2.28 27.91 -6.29
N ASP A 341 2.13 26.99 -7.24
CA ASP A 341 1.77 25.60 -7.00
C ASP A 341 2.69 24.67 -7.80
N PRO A 342 3.79 24.20 -7.19
CA PRO A 342 4.82 23.42 -7.89
C PRO A 342 4.44 21.94 -8.08
N GLN A 343 3.17 21.59 -7.95
CA GLN A 343 2.65 20.28 -8.31
C GLN A 343 2.43 20.19 -9.82
N PHE A 344 2.83 19.07 -10.40
CA PHE A 344 2.79 18.79 -11.83
C PHE A 344 2.49 17.30 -12.07
N ASP A 345 2.00 16.97 -13.25
CA ASP A 345 1.57 15.63 -13.63
C ASP A 345 2.77 14.74 -14.02
N ALA A 346 3.76 15.29 -14.72
CA ALA A 346 4.95 14.54 -15.11
C ALA A 346 6.16 15.45 -15.29
N ILE A 347 7.35 14.86 -15.22
CA ILE A 347 8.62 15.52 -15.52
C ILE A 347 9.53 14.57 -16.28
N ILE A 348 10.13 15.05 -17.36
CA ILE A 348 11.06 14.29 -18.21
C ILE A 348 12.23 15.15 -18.65
N THR A 349 13.29 14.49 -19.12
CA THR A 349 14.44 15.13 -19.74
C THR A 349 14.42 14.79 -21.22
N ILE A 350 14.54 15.79 -22.10
CA ILE A 350 14.77 15.57 -23.53
C ILE A 350 16.06 16.31 -23.87
N ASP A 351 17.04 15.56 -24.36
CA ASP A 351 18.42 16.04 -24.54
C ASP A 351 18.94 16.68 -23.24
N ASP A 352 19.22 17.99 -23.22
CA ASP A 352 19.72 18.71 -22.03
C ASP A 352 18.65 19.51 -21.27
N ASP A 353 17.39 19.45 -21.72
CA ASP A 353 16.30 20.24 -21.17
C ASP A 353 15.31 19.40 -20.36
N THR A 354 14.79 20.00 -19.30
CA THR A 354 13.75 19.42 -18.46
C THR A 354 12.38 19.96 -18.87
N TYR A 355 11.43 19.06 -19.12
CA TYR A 355 10.05 19.38 -19.47
C TYR A 355 9.12 18.95 -18.34
N ILE A 356 8.27 19.88 -17.90
CA ILE A 356 7.34 19.71 -16.78
C ILE A 356 5.91 19.86 -17.30
N PHE A 357 5.06 18.87 -17.06
CA PHE A 357 3.69 18.83 -17.56
C PHE A 357 2.72 19.16 -16.44
N LYS A 358 1.85 20.15 -16.64
CA LYS A 358 0.81 20.50 -15.68
C LYS A 358 -0.48 20.87 -16.41
N ASP A 359 -1.47 20.00 -16.27
CA ASP A 359 -2.67 19.99 -17.09
C ASP A 359 -2.25 20.15 -18.57
N HIS A 360 -3.00 20.91 -19.37
CA HIS A 360 -2.77 21.05 -20.82
C HIS A 360 -1.48 21.79 -21.22
N LEU A 361 -0.61 22.15 -20.26
CA LEU A 361 0.56 22.98 -20.46
C LEU A 361 1.86 22.21 -20.19
N VAL A 362 2.86 22.50 -21.02
CA VAL A 362 4.25 22.06 -20.82
C VAL A 362 5.07 23.28 -20.48
N TYR A 363 5.93 23.17 -19.47
CA TYR A 363 6.95 24.13 -19.11
C TYR A 363 8.31 23.54 -19.48
N ARG A 364 9.25 24.37 -19.92
CA ARG A 364 10.62 23.94 -20.24
C ARG A 364 11.60 24.68 -19.35
N ARG A 365 12.61 23.95 -18.88
CA ARG A 365 13.74 24.46 -18.12
C ARG A 365 15.03 23.97 -18.75
N SER A 366 15.89 24.92 -19.08
CA SER A 366 17.29 24.65 -19.40
C SER A 366 18.07 24.37 -18.11
N LYS A 367 19.33 23.95 -18.23
CA LYS A 367 20.19 23.65 -17.06
C LYS A 367 20.23 24.76 -15.99
N SER A 368 20.08 26.02 -16.39
CA SER A 368 20.20 27.18 -15.50
C SER A 368 18.91 27.94 -15.24
N SER A 369 17.89 27.89 -16.11
CA SER A 369 16.72 28.76 -15.98
C SER A 369 15.47 28.23 -16.70
N MET A 370 14.30 28.70 -16.25
CA MET A 370 13.03 28.50 -16.95
C MET A 370 13.03 29.22 -18.29
N ASP A 371 12.53 28.55 -19.32
CA ASP A 371 12.40 29.12 -20.66
C ASP A 371 11.22 30.12 -20.71
N THR A 372 11.49 31.36 -21.09
CA THR A 372 10.49 32.44 -21.14
C THR A 372 9.47 32.27 -22.25
N GLU A 373 9.75 31.45 -23.26
CA GLU A 373 8.78 31.10 -24.30
C GLU A 373 7.74 30.07 -23.85
N TYR A 374 7.92 29.48 -22.67
CA TYR A 374 7.05 28.49 -22.06
C TYR A 374 6.24 29.12 -20.90
N PRO A 375 5.07 28.56 -20.52
CA PRO A 375 4.49 27.31 -21.00
C PRO A 375 3.86 27.39 -22.39
N LYS A 376 3.88 26.26 -23.09
CA LYS A 376 3.19 26.03 -24.37
C LYS A 376 2.15 24.92 -24.20
N PRO A 377 1.02 24.94 -24.93
CA PRO A 377 0.08 23.83 -24.94
C PRO A 377 0.77 22.53 -25.34
N ILE A 378 0.39 21.41 -24.72
CA ILE A 378 0.93 20.07 -25.02
C ILE A 378 0.87 19.77 -26.52
N ARG A 379 -0.27 20.08 -27.17
CA ARG A 379 -0.47 19.88 -28.60
C ARG A 379 0.56 20.60 -29.48
N ASP A 380 1.00 21.77 -29.06
CA ASP A 380 1.92 22.58 -29.87
C ASP A 380 3.37 22.07 -29.79
N VAL A 381 3.69 21.28 -28.76
CA VAL A 381 5.02 20.71 -28.52
C VAL A 381 5.11 19.24 -28.95
N PHE A 382 4.09 18.44 -28.62
CA PHE A 382 4.05 16.98 -28.82
C PHE A 382 2.95 16.51 -29.77
N GLY A 383 2.24 17.44 -30.42
CA GLY A 383 1.21 17.12 -31.40
C GLY A 383 1.77 16.91 -32.81
N ARG A 384 1.00 16.19 -33.63
CA ARG A 384 1.26 15.95 -35.04
C ARG A 384 -0.01 16.28 -35.84
N TRP A 385 0.15 17.03 -36.92
CA TRP A 385 -0.94 17.25 -37.87
C TRP A 385 -0.96 16.12 -38.90
N GLU A 386 -2.09 15.42 -39.02
CA GLU A 386 -2.26 14.34 -40.01
C GLU A 386 -3.71 14.32 -40.52
N GLY A 387 -3.89 14.35 -41.84
CA GLY A 387 -5.21 14.19 -42.46
C GLY A 387 -6.26 15.25 -42.09
N GLY A 388 -5.84 16.45 -41.71
CA GLY A 388 -6.75 17.54 -41.31
C GLY A 388 -7.15 17.53 -39.82
N ILE A 389 -6.56 16.63 -39.02
CA ILE A 389 -6.83 16.49 -37.59
C ILE A 389 -5.51 16.54 -36.81
N TRP A 390 -5.49 17.28 -35.70
CA TRP A 390 -4.38 17.24 -34.74
C TRP A 390 -4.42 15.95 -33.94
N GLN A 391 -3.37 15.14 -34.04
CA GLN A 391 -3.10 14.03 -33.15
C GLN A 391 -2.21 14.53 -32.01
N THR A 392 -2.59 14.29 -30.76
CA THR A 392 -1.81 14.74 -29.60
C THR A 392 -1.95 13.74 -28.46
N ILE A 393 -1.02 13.79 -27.51
CA ILE A 393 -1.19 13.13 -26.21
C ILE A 393 -2.30 13.86 -25.41
N PRO A 394 -2.90 13.20 -24.40
CA PRO A 394 -3.96 13.81 -23.58
C PRO A 394 -3.49 15.08 -22.87
N ASP A 395 -4.42 16.02 -22.69
CA ASP A 395 -4.17 17.27 -21.97
C ASP A 395 -3.78 17.05 -20.50
N LYS A 396 -4.14 15.93 -19.88
CA LYS A 396 -3.70 15.59 -18.52
C LYS A 396 -3.20 14.16 -18.50
N ILE A 397 -1.88 13.99 -18.46
CA ILE A 397 -1.23 12.68 -18.37
C ILE A 397 -1.11 12.24 -16.92
N ASP A 398 -0.83 10.96 -16.68
CA ASP A 398 -0.59 10.44 -15.32
C ASP A 398 0.91 10.45 -15.00
N THR A 399 1.74 10.10 -15.99
CA THR A 399 3.20 10.21 -15.90
C THR A 399 3.84 10.14 -17.30
N ALA A 400 5.13 10.40 -17.38
CA ALA A 400 5.92 10.25 -18.60
C ALA A 400 7.34 9.73 -18.31
N LEU A 401 7.92 9.04 -19.29
CA LEU A 401 9.22 8.39 -19.21
C LEU A 401 10.04 8.73 -20.44
N THR A 402 11.29 9.13 -20.25
CA THR A 402 12.28 9.15 -21.35
C THR A 402 13.23 7.98 -21.20
N TRP A 403 13.32 7.17 -22.25
CA TRP A 403 14.28 6.08 -22.34
C TRP A 403 15.63 6.55 -22.87
N PRO A 404 16.71 5.79 -22.61
CA PRO A 404 18.07 6.14 -23.06
C PRO A 404 18.23 6.34 -24.57
N ASN A 405 17.32 5.79 -25.38
CA ASN A 405 17.30 5.95 -26.84
C ASN A 405 16.46 7.16 -27.31
N GLN A 406 16.18 8.14 -26.43
CA GLN A 406 15.35 9.32 -26.68
C GLN A 406 13.90 9.02 -27.11
N GLN A 407 13.41 7.80 -26.85
CA GLN A 407 12.00 7.50 -26.95
C GLN A 407 11.29 7.97 -25.69
N ILE A 408 10.14 8.62 -25.87
CA ILE A 408 9.36 9.16 -24.77
C ILE A 408 8.01 8.49 -24.76
N PHE A 409 7.60 8.02 -23.58
CA PHE A 409 6.35 7.35 -23.34
C PHE A 409 5.50 8.21 -22.42
N PHE A 410 4.28 8.51 -22.85
CA PHE A 410 3.29 9.25 -22.06
C PHE A 410 2.19 8.29 -21.65
N PHE A 411 1.84 8.26 -20.37
CA PHE A 411 0.88 7.30 -19.83
C PHE A 411 -0.41 8.00 -19.39
N LYS A 412 -1.56 7.42 -19.75
CA LYS A 412 -2.89 7.85 -19.26
C LYS A 412 -3.84 6.66 -19.11
N GLY A 413 -4.30 6.41 -17.89
CA GLY A 413 -5.12 5.26 -17.55
C GLY A 413 -4.41 3.97 -17.93
N LYS A 414 -5.02 3.16 -18.79
CA LYS A 414 -4.47 1.91 -19.32
C LYS A 414 -3.75 2.07 -20.66
N HIS A 415 -3.61 3.30 -21.13
CA HIS A 415 -3.05 3.62 -22.44
C HIS A 415 -1.71 4.32 -22.33
N TYR A 416 -0.90 4.18 -23.36
CA TYR A 416 0.30 4.97 -23.53
C TYR A 416 0.45 5.47 -24.97
N TRP A 417 1.14 6.59 -25.12
CA TRP A 417 1.56 7.20 -26.38
C TRP A 417 3.07 7.19 -26.44
N LYS A 418 3.62 7.09 -27.64
CA LYS A 418 5.06 7.15 -27.88
C LYS A 418 5.39 8.31 -28.77
N THR A 419 6.41 9.07 -28.39
CA THR A 419 7.08 10.02 -29.26
C THR A 419 8.55 9.64 -29.43
N ILE A 420 9.15 10.07 -30.53
CA ILE A 420 10.60 10.05 -30.71
C ILE A 420 11.02 11.51 -30.72
N ARG A 421 11.76 11.94 -29.71
CA ARG A 421 12.00 13.35 -29.39
C ARG A 421 10.71 14.15 -29.17
N PHE A 422 10.13 14.73 -30.22
CA PHE A 422 8.89 15.52 -30.16
C PHE A 422 7.79 15.00 -31.08
N GLN A 423 8.10 14.00 -31.91
CA GLN A 423 7.17 13.53 -32.94
C GLN A 423 6.35 12.36 -32.45
N LEU A 424 5.04 12.58 -32.31
CA LEU A 424 4.07 11.54 -32.01
C LEU A 424 4.05 10.46 -33.09
N GLN A 425 4.23 9.21 -32.66
CA GLN A 425 4.28 8.07 -33.55
C GLN A 425 2.87 7.61 -33.96
N THR A 426 2.73 7.09 -35.18
CA THR A 426 1.49 6.48 -35.67
C THR A 426 1.15 5.19 -34.91
N GLY A 427 -0.14 4.86 -34.77
CA GLY A 427 -0.60 3.63 -34.13
C GLY A 427 -0.74 3.72 -32.60
N TYR A 428 -0.76 4.94 -32.05
CA TYR A 428 -0.98 5.23 -30.64
C TYR A 428 -2.31 6.01 -30.43
N PRO A 429 -2.98 5.88 -29.27
CA PRO A 429 -2.55 5.15 -28.07
C PRO A 429 -2.55 3.63 -28.23
N ARG A 430 -1.68 2.96 -27.47
CA ARG A 430 -1.68 1.50 -27.28
C ARG A 430 -1.98 1.16 -25.83
N LEU A 431 -2.44 -0.06 -25.57
CA LEU A 431 -2.62 -0.55 -24.20
C LEU A 431 -1.26 -0.83 -23.57
N ILE A 432 -1.13 -0.52 -22.27
CA ILE A 432 0.12 -0.70 -21.53
C ILE A 432 0.60 -2.16 -21.57
N ARG A 433 -0.28 -3.17 -21.43
CA ARG A 433 0.05 -4.60 -21.68
C ARG A 433 0.86 -4.86 -22.93
N ASP A 434 0.49 -4.20 -24.02
CA ASP A 434 1.00 -4.55 -25.33
C ASP A 434 2.43 -4.01 -25.55
N GLY A 435 2.83 -3.01 -24.76
CA GLY A 435 4.14 -2.37 -24.81
C GLY A 435 5.05 -2.65 -23.61
N PHE A 436 4.45 -2.95 -22.45
CA PHE A 436 5.11 -3.15 -21.17
C PHE A 436 4.58 -4.44 -20.54
N ARG A 437 4.95 -5.58 -21.14
CA ARG A 437 4.45 -6.90 -20.76
C ARG A 437 4.74 -7.22 -19.29
N GLY A 438 3.75 -7.77 -18.61
CA GLY A 438 3.81 -8.09 -17.17
C GLY A 438 3.46 -6.92 -16.24
N LEU A 439 3.27 -5.69 -16.73
CA LEU A 439 2.90 -4.55 -15.89
C LEU A 439 1.43 -4.58 -15.47
N ASP A 440 0.52 -5.01 -16.37
CA ASP A 440 -0.93 -5.08 -16.12
C ASP A 440 -1.47 -6.50 -15.95
N GLU A 441 -0.60 -7.51 -15.99
CA GLU A 441 -0.93 -8.92 -15.72
C GLU A 441 -1.13 -9.19 -14.21
N GLN A 442 -0.91 -8.17 -13.37
CA GLN A 442 -0.98 -8.27 -11.91
C GLN A 442 -2.12 -7.40 -11.34
N HIS A 443 -2.87 -7.94 -10.38
CA HIS A 443 -4.09 -7.34 -9.80
C HIS A 443 -3.94 -5.93 -9.21
N PHE A 444 -2.71 -5.47 -8.95
CA PHE A 444 -2.40 -4.15 -8.40
C PHE A 444 -2.44 -3.03 -9.46
N PHE A 445 -2.31 -3.37 -10.76
CA PHE A 445 -2.24 -2.37 -11.81
C PHE A 445 -3.62 -2.01 -12.34
N THR A 446 -4.13 -0.86 -11.91
CA THR A 446 -5.43 -0.33 -12.36
C THR A 446 -5.33 0.57 -13.59
N GLY A 447 -4.11 0.77 -14.11
CA GLY A 447 -3.75 1.95 -14.89
C GLY A 447 -3.33 3.10 -13.98
N HIS A 448 -3.14 4.30 -14.52
CA HIS A 448 -2.87 5.53 -13.74
C HIS A 448 -1.58 5.56 -12.93
N LEU A 449 -0.45 5.28 -13.59
CA LEU A 449 0.89 5.35 -12.99
C LEU A 449 1.16 6.70 -12.32
N ASN A 450 1.78 6.70 -11.14
CA ASN A 450 2.28 7.91 -10.48
C ASN A 450 3.64 8.35 -11.03
N ALA A 451 4.55 7.41 -11.29
CA ALA A 451 5.86 7.74 -11.84
C ALA A 451 6.34 6.66 -12.80
N ALA A 452 7.11 7.07 -13.80
CA ALA A 452 7.87 6.17 -14.67
C ALA A 452 9.25 6.79 -14.91
N PHE A 453 10.32 6.08 -14.57
CA PHE A 453 11.67 6.63 -14.62
C PHE A 453 12.73 5.55 -14.90
N VAL A 454 13.87 5.95 -15.43
CA VAL A 454 15.06 5.09 -15.47
C VAL A 454 15.79 5.27 -14.14
N TYR A 455 16.14 4.18 -13.46
CA TYR A 455 16.84 4.27 -12.19
C TYR A 455 18.35 4.36 -12.38
N SER A 456 18.98 5.32 -11.70
CA SER A 456 20.42 5.57 -11.83
C SER A 456 21.32 4.45 -11.32
N GLY A 457 20.83 3.56 -10.44
CA GLY A 457 21.65 2.51 -9.85
C GLY A 457 21.90 1.32 -10.77
N ASP A 458 20.92 0.95 -11.59
CA ASP A 458 21.00 -0.24 -12.45
C ASP A 458 20.53 -0.01 -13.89
N ASN A 459 20.15 1.22 -14.23
CA ASN A 459 19.68 1.66 -15.54
C ASN A 459 18.42 0.94 -16.04
N HIS A 460 17.69 0.26 -15.15
CA HIS A 460 16.39 -0.33 -15.45
C HIS A 460 15.29 0.72 -15.44
N THR A 461 14.18 0.41 -16.12
CA THR A 461 12.99 1.25 -16.06
C THR A 461 12.13 0.82 -14.89
N TYR A 462 11.65 1.78 -14.13
CA TYR A 462 10.79 1.57 -12.99
C TYR A 462 9.46 2.30 -13.16
N PHE A 463 8.39 1.67 -12.69
CA PHE A 463 7.04 2.21 -12.68
C PHE A 463 6.53 2.24 -11.25
N ILE A 464 5.95 3.34 -10.80
CA ILE A 464 5.32 3.46 -9.49
C ILE A 464 3.81 3.64 -9.68
N LYS A 465 3.04 2.83 -8.97
CA LYS A 465 1.60 2.99 -8.77
C LYS A 465 1.27 2.79 -7.30
N ASP A 466 0.76 3.83 -6.67
CA ASP A 466 0.45 3.91 -5.25
C ASP A 466 1.66 3.50 -4.40
N ALA A 467 1.52 2.45 -3.60
CA ALA A 467 2.60 1.92 -2.77
C ALA A 467 3.50 0.92 -3.50
N MET A 468 3.20 0.57 -4.76
CA MET A 468 3.88 -0.48 -5.50
C MET A 468 4.84 0.10 -6.53
N ILE A 469 6.00 -0.51 -6.66
CA ILE A 469 6.97 -0.24 -7.69
C ILE A 469 7.21 -1.50 -8.52
N TRP A 470 7.29 -1.37 -9.84
CA TRP A 470 7.66 -2.42 -10.78
C TRP A 470 8.99 -2.08 -11.43
N ARG A 471 9.82 -3.09 -11.71
CA ARG A 471 11.03 -2.95 -12.52
C ARG A 471 10.84 -3.69 -13.83
N LEU A 472 11.04 -2.99 -14.93
CA LEU A 472 11.14 -3.53 -16.27
C LEU A 472 12.61 -3.75 -16.60
N HIS A 473 12.97 -5.01 -16.83
CA HIS A 473 14.31 -5.37 -17.24
C HIS A 473 14.61 -4.80 -18.63
N MET A 474 15.72 -4.10 -18.75
CA MET A 474 16.16 -3.38 -19.93
C MET A 474 17.25 -4.23 -20.57
N ASN A 475 16.83 -5.26 -21.31
CA ASN A 475 17.73 -6.02 -22.17
C ASN A 475 17.38 -5.70 -23.63
N LEU A 476 18.37 -5.25 -24.41
CA LEU A 476 18.19 -4.91 -25.82
C LEU A 476 18.09 -6.15 -26.72
N GLU A 477 18.43 -7.34 -26.20
CA GLU A 477 18.42 -8.61 -26.94
C GLU A 477 17.22 -9.52 -26.63
N PHE A 478 16.57 -9.34 -25.47
CA PHE A 478 15.42 -10.12 -25.03
C PHE A 478 14.25 -9.20 -24.70
N SER A 479 13.04 -9.55 -25.11
CA SER A 479 11.84 -8.72 -24.95
C SER A 479 11.72 -8.14 -23.54
N SER A 480 11.60 -6.81 -23.41
CA SER A 480 11.43 -6.13 -22.13
C SER A 480 10.16 -6.64 -21.43
N SER A 481 10.34 -7.18 -20.23
CA SER A 481 9.25 -7.65 -19.35
C SER A 481 9.49 -7.18 -17.92
N ILE A 482 8.41 -7.07 -17.16
CA ILE A 482 8.50 -6.85 -15.72
C ILE A 482 9.24 -8.02 -15.07
N ASP A 483 10.14 -7.71 -14.15
CA ASP A 483 10.88 -8.71 -13.39
C ASP A 483 9.98 -9.48 -12.42
N ILE A 484 10.25 -10.77 -12.29
CA ILE A 484 9.43 -11.69 -11.48
C ILE A 484 9.36 -11.32 -9.99
N ASP A 485 10.39 -10.65 -9.47
CA ASP A 485 10.47 -10.18 -8.07
C ASP A 485 9.74 -8.85 -7.84
N TYR A 486 9.05 -8.35 -8.88
CA TYR A 486 8.27 -7.13 -8.85
C TYR A 486 6.78 -7.41 -9.07
N PRO A 487 5.88 -6.59 -8.47
CA PRO A 487 6.19 -5.36 -7.76
C PRO A 487 6.66 -5.56 -6.33
N GLN A 488 7.37 -4.55 -5.85
CA GLN A 488 7.81 -4.38 -4.46
C GLN A 488 7.14 -3.14 -3.86
N PHE A 489 7.22 -2.97 -2.54
CA PHE A 489 6.77 -1.74 -1.90
C PHE A 489 7.78 -0.61 -2.11
N VAL A 490 7.29 0.57 -2.50
CA VAL A 490 8.10 1.79 -2.66
C VAL A 490 8.82 2.13 -1.36
N SER A 491 8.18 1.93 -0.20
CA SER A 491 8.78 2.18 1.12
C SER A 491 10.05 1.35 1.36
N ARG A 492 10.01 0.05 1.03
CA ARG A 492 11.17 -0.84 1.11
C ARG A 492 12.25 -0.51 0.08
N TRP A 493 11.85 0.04 -1.07
CA TRP A 493 12.75 0.32 -2.19
C TRP A 493 13.46 1.68 -2.08
N LEU A 494 12.76 2.72 -1.61
CA LEU A 494 13.26 4.10 -1.51
C LEU A 494 13.52 4.58 -0.10
N ASN A 495 12.88 4.00 0.91
CA ASN A 495 12.84 4.57 2.26
C ASN A 495 12.44 6.06 2.27
N ILE A 496 11.61 6.47 1.31
CA ILE A 496 10.97 7.79 1.24
C ILE A 496 9.55 7.59 1.75
N GLY A 497 9.24 8.07 2.96
CA GLY A 497 7.94 7.93 3.63
C GLY A 497 6.81 8.77 3.03
N GLU A 498 6.94 9.19 1.77
CA GLU A 498 6.09 10.17 1.10
C GLU A 498 5.62 9.62 -0.26
N LYS A 499 4.40 9.96 -0.69
CA LYS A 499 3.89 9.48 -1.98
C LYS A 499 4.67 10.11 -3.13
N ILE A 500 5.33 9.28 -3.91
CA ILE A 500 6.00 9.75 -5.13
C ILE A 500 4.94 10.10 -6.18
N THR A 501 4.86 11.37 -6.53
CA THR A 501 3.97 11.89 -7.58
C THR A 501 4.66 12.00 -8.93
N SER A 502 5.99 11.99 -8.95
CA SER A 502 6.79 11.94 -10.17
C SER A 502 8.22 11.53 -9.85
N ALA A 503 8.95 11.06 -10.85
CA ALA A 503 10.35 10.69 -10.69
C ALA A 503 11.09 10.91 -12.01
N ILE A 504 12.39 11.18 -11.92
CA ILE A 504 13.23 11.41 -13.10
C ILE A 504 14.68 11.04 -12.82
N GLN A 505 15.35 10.44 -13.79
CA GLN A 505 16.80 10.53 -13.87
C GLN A 505 17.14 11.85 -14.53
N TRP A 506 17.67 12.78 -13.75
CA TRP A 506 17.98 14.11 -14.26
C TRP A 506 19.29 14.10 -15.07
N ILE A 507 19.57 15.18 -15.80
CA ILE A 507 20.73 15.33 -16.70
C ILE A 507 22.10 15.06 -16.04
N ASN A 508 22.18 15.05 -14.72
CA ASN A 508 23.40 14.70 -13.98
C ASN A 508 23.52 13.18 -13.68
N GLY A 509 22.64 12.37 -14.25
CA GLY A 509 22.62 10.92 -14.09
C GLY A 509 22.02 10.44 -12.77
N LEU A 510 21.59 11.34 -11.87
CA LEU A 510 21.04 10.98 -10.56
C LEU A 510 19.52 10.89 -10.62
N THR A 511 18.95 10.04 -9.76
CA THR A 511 17.50 9.87 -9.65
C THR A 511 16.93 10.86 -8.63
N TYR A 512 15.86 11.54 -9.03
CA TYR A 512 15.10 12.46 -8.20
C TYR A 512 13.65 12.03 -8.13
N PHE A 513 13.09 12.11 -6.93
CA PHE A 513 11.70 11.79 -6.64
C PHE A 513 10.97 13.06 -6.18
N PHE A 514 9.74 13.23 -6.61
CA PHE A 514 8.90 14.38 -6.27
C PHE A 514 7.71 13.92 -5.45
N SER A 515 7.41 14.65 -4.38
CA SER A 515 6.21 14.47 -3.56
C SER A 515 5.71 15.84 -3.14
N HIS A 516 4.41 16.09 -3.36
CA HIS A 516 3.76 17.36 -3.00
C HIS A 516 4.51 18.59 -3.53
N LYS A 517 5.10 19.39 -2.62
CA LYS A 517 5.85 20.61 -2.95
C LYS A 517 7.37 20.43 -2.84
N TYR A 518 7.81 19.19 -2.66
CA TYR A 518 9.19 18.84 -2.33
C TYR A 518 9.75 17.81 -3.31
N TYR A 519 11.08 17.77 -3.40
CA TYR A 519 11.78 16.72 -4.09
C TYR A 519 12.95 16.17 -3.27
N TYR A 520 13.31 14.94 -3.58
CA TYR A 520 14.33 14.14 -2.92
C TYR A 520 15.35 13.74 -3.97
N ARG A 521 16.63 13.90 -3.68
CA ARG A 521 17.69 13.27 -4.46
C ARG A 521 18.00 11.93 -3.84
N TYR A 522 17.96 10.87 -4.63
CA TYR A 522 18.23 9.53 -4.14
C TYR A 522 19.69 9.14 -4.40
N ASP A 523 20.35 8.69 -3.35
CA ASP A 523 21.68 8.12 -3.41
C ASP A 523 21.56 6.61 -3.61
N HIS A 524 21.77 6.18 -4.85
CA HIS A 524 21.69 4.77 -5.22
C HIS A 524 22.84 3.93 -4.63
N VAL A 525 23.95 4.54 -4.23
CA VAL A 525 25.10 3.85 -3.63
C VAL A 525 24.77 3.47 -2.20
N HIS A 526 24.22 4.41 -1.43
CA HIS A 526 23.85 4.20 -0.03
C HIS A 526 22.39 3.75 0.17
N GLN A 527 21.61 3.66 -0.92
CA GLN A 527 20.20 3.27 -0.93
C GLN A 527 19.34 4.09 0.04
N GLN A 528 19.53 5.41 0.01
CA GLN A 528 18.82 6.34 0.88
C GLN A 528 18.67 7.72 0.22
N VAL A 529 17.82 8.57 0.81
CA VAL A 529 17.82 10.00 0.45
C VAL A 529 19.20 10.58 0.73
N ALA A 530 19.75 11.30 -0.24
CA ALA A 530 21.11 11.79 -0.17
C ALA A 530 21.28 12.74 1.01
N ASP A 531 22.20 12.41 1.92
CA ASP A 531 22.60 13.28 3.02
C ASP A 531 23.60 14.31 2.49
N SER A 532 23.13 15.52 2.21
CA SER A 532 23.96 16.62 1.70
C SER A 532 23.41 17.94 2.17
N TYR A 533 24.24 18.96 2.30
CA TYR A 533 23.79 20.29 2.71
C TYR A 533 23.49 21.20 1.48
N PRO A 534 22.35 21.90 1.45
CA PRO A 534 21.19 21.79 2.36
C PRO A 534 20.47 20.43 2.24
N THR A 535 19.92 19.93 3.33
CA THR A 535 19.31 18.59 3.39
C THR A 535 18.10 18.46 2.47
N TYR A 536 17.84 17.22 2.04
CA TYR A 536 16.59 16.85 1.38
C TYR A 536 15.56 16.40 2.42
N PRO A 537 14.24 16.54 2.16
CA PRO A 537 13.62 17.12 0.96
C PRO A 537 13.85 18.62 0.77
N ARG A 538 13.89 19.07 -0.49
CA ARG A 538 14.00 20.49 -0.84
C ARG A 538 12.74 21.01 -1.53
N PRO A 539 12.31 22.27 -1.30
CA PRO A 539 11.17 22.85 -2.00
C PRO A 539 11.38 22.91 -3.51
N ILE A 540 10.42 22.40 -4.29
CA ILE A 540 10.48 22.39 -5.76
C ILE A 540 10.54 23.83 -6.29
N SER A 541 9.70 24.73 -5.79
CA SER A 541 9.63 26.11 -6.28
C SER A 541 10.96 26.87 -6.14
N GLU A 542 11.62 26.74 -5.00
CA GLU A 542 12.87 27.45 -4.72
C GLU A 542 14.07 26.79 -5.39
N TRP A 543 14.21 25.46 -5.26
CA TRP A 543 15.45 24.77 -5.62
C TRP A 543 15.42 24.15 -7.00
N TRP A 544 14.24 23.70 -7.46
CA TRP A 544 14.08 23.08 -8.77
C TRP A 544 13.68 24.10 -9.83
N LEU A 545 12.69 24.94 -9.53
CA LEU A 545 12.14 25.95 -10.44
C LEU A 545 12.84 27.32 -10.33
N GLN A 546 13.60 27.55 -9.25
CA GLN A 546 14.32 28.81 -9.01
C GLN A 546 13.41 30.04 -9.02
N CYS A 547 12.24 29.92 -8.41
CA CYS A 547 11.30 31.01 -8.25
C CYS A 547 11.87 32.05 -7.27
N ASN A 548 12.00 33.31 -7.69
CA ASN A 548 12.49 34.39 -6.84
C ASN A 548 11.45 34.81 -5.77
N PRO A 549 11.77 34.78 -4.46
CA PRO A 549 10.85 35.19 -3.39
C PRO A 549 10.66 36.72 -3.24
N GLY A 550 11.03 37.54 -4.23
CA GLY A 550 11.13 39.01 -4.08
C GLY A 550 10.28 39.89 -5.01
N ALA A 551 9.44 39.35 -5.89
CA ALA A 551 8.61 40.15 -6.80
C ALA A 551 7.19 40.34 -6.23
N SER A 552 7.06 41.14 -5.18
CA SER A 552 5.76 41.73 -4.82
C SER A 552 5.31 42.67 -5.97
N PRO A 553 4.00 42.72 -6.32
CA PRO A 553 3.52 43.70 -7.28
C PRO A 553 3.76 45.10 -6.70
N SER A 554 4.51 45.92 -7.44
CA SER A 554 4.75 47.32 -7.13
C SER A 554 3.41 48.00 -6.80
N SER A 555 3.25 48.44 -5.57
CA SER A 555 2.21 49.38 -5.19
C SER A 555 2.37 50.63 -6.04
N SER A 556 1.35 50.95 -6.81
CA SER A 556 1.21 52.23 -7.47
C SER A 556 1.24 53.33 -6.41
N SER A 557 2.35 54.06 -6.30
CA SER A 557 2.40 55.33 -5.61
C SER A 557 1.64 56.35 -6.45
N SER A 558 0.42 56.65 -6.03
CA SER A 558 -0.27 57.88 -6.38
C SER A 558 0.37 59.03 -5.59
N SER A 559 1.09 59.91 -6.29
CA SER A 559 1.31 61.32 -5.95
C SER A 559 1.53 62.09 -7.24
#